data_AF-A0A529GH78-F1
#
_entry.id   AF-A0A529GH78-F1
#
_cell.length_a   1.000
_cell.length_b   1.000
_cell.length_c   1.000
_cell.angle_alpha   90.00
_cell.angle_beta   90.00
_cell.angle_gamma   90.00
#
_symmetry.space_group_name_H-M   'P 1'
#
loop_
_entity.id
_entity.type
_entity.pdbx_description
1 polymer ?
#
loop_
_entity_poly.entity_id
_entity_poly.type
_entity_poly.pdbx_seq_one_letter_code
_entity_poly.pdbx_strand_id
1 'polypeptide(L)'
;FIGRSPGSKNVFVATGDSGQGITHGALAGLLIRDLVVKGSNSWEAVYAPDRTPPAAFANYLSENLTAVKNFAEYLLPGQVKSAEDLKSGEGGVIHDGLSKLAVCRDRDGKLHTHSASCSHLGCIVHWNSTEQCWDCPCHGSQFAPDGAVLNGPAIRGLS
;
A
#
# COMPACT_ATOMS: atom_id res chain seq x y z
N PHE A 1 -10.39 -16.03 9.40
CA PHE A 1 -9.82 -16.50 10.68
C PHE A 1 -10.82 -16.21 11.78
N ILE A 2 -11.28 -17.22 12.51
CA ILE A 2 -12.30 -17.12 13.56
C ILE A 2 -11.89 -18.05 14.70
N GLY A 3 -11.68 -17.53 15.90
CA GLY A 3 -11.35 -18.35 17.07
C GLY A 3 -10.62 -17.58 18.17
N ARG A 4 -9.95 -18.31 19.07
CA ARG A 4 -9.15 -17.70 20.15
C ARG A 4 -7.94 -16.97 19.56
N SER A 5 -7.67 -15.76 20.04
CA SER A 5 -6.45 -15.06 19.71
C SER A 5 -5.25 -15.86 20.21
N PRO A 6 -4.19 -16.04 19.40
CA PRO A 6 -3.00 -16.77 19.83
C PRO A 6 -2.42 -16.16 21.11
N GLY A 7 -2.06 -17.01 22.08
CA GLY A 7 -1.55 -16.56 23.39
C GLY A 7 -2.60 -16.01 24.36
N SER A 8 -3.89 -15.97 23.99
CA SER A 8 -4.98 -15.47 24.85
C SER A 8 -6.02 -16.54 25.15
N LYS A 9 -6.51 -16.58 26.39
CA LYS A 9 -7.58 -17.51 26.80
C LYS A 9 -8.98 -16.98 26.52
N ASN A 10 -9.17 -15.66 26.66
CA ASN A 10 -10.48 -15.02 26.67
C ASN A 10 -10.64 -13.92 25.60
N VAL A 11 -9.70 -13.84 24.65
CA VAL A 11 -9.79 -12.92 23.51
C VAL A 11 -10.10 -13.75 22.28
N PHE A 12 -11.13 -13.34 21.53
CA PHE A 12 -11.57 -14.00 20.31
C PHE A 12 -11.45 -13.03 19.14
N VAL A 13 -11.05 -13.54 17.99
CA VAL A 13 -10.84 -12.76 16.77
C VAL A 13 -11.70 -13.36 15.66
N ALA A 14 -12.35 -12.49 14.89
CA ALA A 14 -12.98 -12.80 13.61
C ALA A 14 -12.45 -11.77 12.59
N THR A 15 -11.67 -12.22 11.61
CA THR A 15 -11.02 -11.35 10.61
C THR A 15 -10.67 -12.11 9.33
N GLY A 16 -10.30 -11.39 8.27
CA GLY A 16 -9.86 -11.97 7.01
C GLY A 16 -11.00 -12.60 6.21
N ASP A 17 -12.15 -11.94 6.21
CA ASP A 17 -13.38 -12.44 5.57
C ASP A 17 -13.40 -12.23 4.05
N SER A 18 -12.44 -11.47 3.49
CA SER A 18 -12.20 -11.30 2.06
C SER A 18 -13.48 -11.11 1.21
N GLY A 19 -14.38 -10.23 1.66
CA GLY A 19 -15.64 -9.90 0.96
C GLY A 19 -16.85 -10.77 1.34
N GLN A 20 -16.69 -11.77 2.22
CA GLN A 20 -17.73 -12.71 2.65
C GLN A 20 -18.24 -12.43 4.08
N GLY A 21 -18.27 -11.15 4.48
CA GLY A 21 -18.51 -10.73 5.86
C GLY A 21 -19.86 -11.14 6.46
N ILE A 22 -20.93 -11.21 5.67
CA ILE A 22 -22.26 -11.64 6.16
C ILE A 22 -22.22 -13.10 6.59
N THR A 23 -21.71 -13.98 5.72
CA THR A 23 -21.61 -15.42 5.99
C THR A 23 -20.60 -15.70 7.10
N HIS A 24 -19.44 -15.06 7.06
CA HIS A 24 -18.40 -15.26 8.08
C HIS A 24 -18.78 -14.66 9.44
N GLY A 25 -19.57 -13.59 9.48
CA GLY A 25 -20.12 -13.04 10.71
C GLY A 25 -21.08 -14.01 11.41
N ALA A 26 -22.00 -14.62 10.65
CA ALA A 26 -22.90 -15.64 11.19
C ALA A 26 -22.12 -16.87 11.71
N LEU A 27 -21.14 -17.33 10.93
CA LEU A 27 -20.25 -18.42 11.32
C LEU A 27 -19.45 -18.08 12.58
N ALA A 28 -18.95 -16.85 12.68
CA ALA A 28 -18.19 -16.37 13.84
C ALA A 28 -19.04 -16.40 15.12
N GLY A 29 -20.30 -15.98 15.04
CA GLY A 29 -21.24 -16.07 16.14
C GLY A 29 -21.42 -17.51 16.64
N LEU A 30 -21.61 -18.47 15.74
CA LEU A 30 -21.76 -19.89 16.08
C LEU A 30 -20.49 -20.48 16.70
N LEU A 31 -19.33 -20.21 16.07
CA LEU A 31 -18.05 -20.78 16.47
C LEU A 31 -17.59 -20.19 17.82
N ILE A 32 -17.60 -18.86 17.98
CA ILE A 32 -17.17 -18.21 19.22
C ILE A 32 -18.08 -18.60 20.38
N ARG A 33 -19.41 -18.66 20.17
CA ARG A 33 -20.35 -19.12 21.20
C ARG A 33 -20.00 -20.53 21.70
N ASP A 34 -19.69 -21.46 20.81
CA ASP A 34 -19.29 -22.81 21.19
C ASP A 34 -17.94 -22.85 21.90
N LEU A 35 -16.94 -22.05 21.47
CA LEU A 35 -15.66 -21.94 22.17
C LEU A 35 -15.79 -21.36 23.59
N VAL A 36 -16.74 -20.45 23.80
CA VAL A 36 -17.03 -19.85 25.12
C VAL A 36 -17.77 -20.83 26.02
N VAL A 37 -18.83 -21.47 25.51
CA VAL A 37 -19.74 -22.29 26.33
C VAL A 37 -19.22 -23.72 26.52
N LYS A 38 -18.72 -24.34 25.46
CA LYS A 38 -18.31 -25.76 25.44
C LYS A 38 -16.80 -25.92 25.54
N GLY A 39 -16.04 -24.88 25.22
CA GLY A 39 -14.58 -24.93 25.13
C GLY A 39 -14.04 -25.38 23.77
N SER A 40 -14.87 -25.93 22.88
CA SER A 40 -14.46 -26.48 21.58
C SER A 40 -15.56 -26.38 20.51
N ASN A 41 -15.17 -26.48 19.24
CA ASN A 41 -16.08 -26.54 18.09
C ASN A 41 -15.48 -27.40 16.96
N SER A 42 -16.31 -28.10 16.19
CA SER A 42 -15.87 -28.99 15.09
C SER A 42 -15.12 -28.28 13.96
N TRP A 43 -15.31 -26.96 13.82
CA TRP A 43 -14.66 -26.14 12.80
C TRP A 43 -13.48 -25.33 13.33
N GLU A 44 -13.13 -25.46 14.61
CA GLU A 44 -12.06 -24.69 15.25
C GLU A 44 -10.75 -24.77 14.46
N ALA A 45 -10.30 -25.97 14.10
CA ALA A 45 -9.06 -26.16 13.35
C ALA A 45 -9.05 -25.51 11.95
N VAL A 46 -10.22 -25.43 11.30
CA VAL A 46 -10.33 -24.87 9.93
C VAL A 46 -10.17 -23.34 9.95
N TYR A 47 -10.70 -22.70 10.99
CA TYR A 47 -10.74 -21.24 11.11
C TYR A 47 -9.73 -20.65 12.08
N ALA A 48 -8.98 -21.49 12.82
CA ALA A 48 -8.07 -21.11 13.89
C ALA A 48 -7.17 -19.91 13.52
N PRO A 49 -7.12 -18.84 14.33
CA PRO A 49 -6.30 -17.66 14.05
C PRO A 49 -4.80 -17.92 13.98
N ASP A 50 -4.30 -18.97 14.61
CA ASP A 50 -2.90 -19.40 14.61
C ASP A 50 -2.55 -20.34 13.46
N ARG A 51 -3.49 -20.66 12.56
CA ARG A 51 -3.18 -21.49 11.39
C ARG A 51 -2.18 -20.77 10.49
N THR A 52 -1.02 -21.38 10.28
CA THR A 52 0.03 -20.91 9.38
C THR A 52 0.09 -21.81 8.15
N PRO A 53 -0.78 -21.60 7.13
CA PRO A 53 -0.70 -22.39 5.92
C PRO A 53 0.66 -22.16 5.24
N PRO A 54 1.31 -23.18 4.67
CA PRO A 54 2.62 -23.04 4.01
C PRO A 54 2.66 -21.94 2.93
N ALA A 55 1.54 -21.71 2.24
CA ALA A 55 1.39 -20.63 1.28
C ALA A 55 1.51 -19.22 1.91
N ALA A 56 1.17 -19.04 3.19
CA ALA A 56 1.33 -17.77 3.88
C ALA A 56 2.80 -17.38 4.04
N PHE A 57 3.72 -18.34 4.15
CA PHE A 57 5.16 -18.03 4.21
C PHE A 57 5.69 -17.52 2.87
N ALA A 58 5.29 -18.15 1.77
CA ALA A 58 5.63 -17.69 0.43
C ALA A 58 5.06 -16.30 0.13
N ASN A 59 3.80 -16.05 0.51
CA ASN A 59 3.16 -14.75 0.34
C ASN A 59 3.81 -13.67 1.21
N TYR A 60 4.15 -13.98 2.46
CA TYR A 60 4.86 -13.03 3.33
C TYR A 60 6.22 -12.61 2.74
N LEU A 61 6.96 -13.56 2.16
CA LEU A 61 8.24 -13.26 1.53
C LEU A 61 8.06 -12.40 0.26
N SER A 62 7.06 -12.70 -0.57
CA SER A 62 6.79 -11.91 -1.78
C SER A 62 6.26 -10.51 -1.47
N GLU A 63 5.47 -10.34 -0.42
CA GLU A 63 4.95 -9.03 0.01
C GLU A 63 6.07 -8.11 0.52
N ASN A 64 7.02 -8.64 1.30
CA ASN A 64 8.17 -7.86 1.79
C ASN A 64 9.15 -7.45 0.68
N LEU A 65 9.25 -8.23 -0.40
CA LEU A 65 10.08 -7.87 -1.55
C LEU A 65 9.61 -6.59 -2.23
N THR A 66 8.31 -6.31 -2.24
CA THR A 66 7.76 -5.08 -2.83
C THR A 66 8.27 -3.83 -2.11
N ALA A 67 8.34 -3.86 -0.78
CA ALA A 67 8.90 -2.76 0.00
C ALA A 67 10.38 -2.54 -0.35
N VAL A 68 11.19 -3.61 -0.40
CA VAL A 68 12.61 -3.52 -0.78
C VAL A 68 12.78 -2.95 -2.19
N LYS A 69 11.95 -3.37 -3.16
CA LYS A 69 11.97 -2.82 -4.53
C LYS A 69 11.71 -1.32 -4.55
N ASN A 70 10.69 -0.86 -3.82
CA ASN A 70 10.34 0.56 -3.77
C ASN A 70 11.48 1.41 -3.19
N PHE A 71 12.21 0.91 -2.20
CA PHE A 71 13.40 1.61 -1.68
C PHE A 71 14.60 1.51 -2.62
N ALA A 72 14.78 0.40 -3.34
CA ALA A 72 15.84 0.26 -4.34
C ALA A 72 15.70 1.27 -5.49
N GLU A 73 14.49 1.80 -5.74
CA GLU A 73 14.28 2.87 -6.72
C GLU A 73 15.10 4.11 -6.43
N TYR A 74 15.52 4.36 -5.18
CA TYR A 74 16.47 5.45 -4.88
C TYR A 74 17.81 5.30 -5.62
N LEU A 75 18.23 4.08 -5.90
CA LEU A 75 19.50 3.78 -6.55
C LEU A 75 19.39 3.64 -8.07
N LEU A 76 18.16 3.48 -8.60
CA LEU A 76 17.93 3.39 -10.04
C LEU A 76 18.09 4.75 -10.71
N PRO A 77 18.54 4.80 -11.98
CA PRO A 77 18.58 6.03 -12.78
C PRO A 77 17.20 6.68 -12.91
N GLY A 78 17.18 8.01 -13.10
CA GLY A 78 15.96 8.75 -13.41
C GLY A 78 15.32 8.26 -14.71
N GLN A 79 13.98 8.24 -14.76
CA GLN A 79 13.21 7.79 -15.92
C GLN A 79 13.26 8.80 -17.06
N VAL A 80 13.53 10.07 -16.76
CA VAL A 80 13.61 11.17 -17.73
C VAL A 80 15.01 11.78 -17.68
N LYS A 81 15.57 12.10 -18.84
CA LYS A 81 16.93 12.69 -18.93
C LYS A 81 16.93 14.17 -18.59
N SER A 82 15.91 14.90 -19.00
CA SER A 82 15.77 16.32 -18.70
C SER A 82 14.31 16.79 -18.78
N ALA A 83 14.00 17.90 -18.12
CA ALA A 83 12.66 18.46 -18.08
C ALA A 83 12.20 19.01 -19.45
N GLU A 84 13.16 19.38 -20.30
CA GLU A 84 12.92 19.99 -21.61
C GLU A 84 12.31 18.99 -22.62
N ASP A 85 12.54 17.69 -22.42
CA ASP A 85 12.02 16.64 -23.28
C ASP A 85 10.53 16.33 -23.04
N LEU A 86 9.95 16.83 -21.93
CA LEU A 86 8.58 16.55 -21.54
C LEU A 86 7.55 17.34 -22.36
N LYS A 87 6.62 16.63 -23.00
CA LYS A 87 5.43 17.22 -23.63
C LYS A 87 4.31 17.42 -22.61
N SER A 88 3.29 18.19 -22.98
CA SER A 88 2.11 18.41 -22.12
C SER A 88 1.46 17.08 -21.77
N GLY A 89 1.25 16.86 -20.47
CA GLY A 89 0.72 15.64 -19.89
C GLY A 89 1.74 14.55 -19.58
N GLU A 90 3.02 14.76 -19.89
CA GLU A 90 4.12 13.84 -19.56
C GLU A 90 4.82 14.25 -18.27
N GLY A 91 5.46 13.29 -17.62
CA GLY A 91 6.22 13.51 -16.40
C GLY A 91 7.04 12.28 -16.03
N GLY A 92 7.95 12.48 -15.10
CA GLY A 92 8.78 11.42 -14.53
C GLY A 92 9.81 11.98 -13.55
N VAL A 93 10.68 11.08 -13.08
CA VAL A 93 11.70 11.43 -12.08
C VAL A 93 13.05 11.66 -12.75
N ILE A 94 13.68 12.79 -12.42
CA ILE A 94 15.05 13.12 -12.82
C ILE A 94 15.98 13.09 -11.60
N HIS A 95 17.28 12.89 -11.85
CA HIS A 95 18.31 12.98 -10.81
C HIS A 95 18.97 14.36 -10.88
N ASP A 96 19.01 15.04 -9.72
CA ASP A 96 19.78 16.26 -9.53
C ASP A 96 20.77 16.04 -8.38
N GLY A 97 21.98 15.61 -8.74
CA GLY A 97 23.00 15.19 -7.78
C GLY A 97 22.54 14.00 -6.91
N LEU A 98 22.36 14.26 -5.61
CA LEU A 98 21.86 13.28 -4.62
C LEU A 98 20.33 13.32 -4.47
N SER A 99 19.67 14.33 -5.04
CA SER A 99 18.23 14.53 -4.93
C SER A 99 17.50 13.93 -6.13
N LYS A 100 16.28 13.44 -5.89
CA LYS A 100 15.36 13.01 -6.96
C LYS A 100 14.24 14.03 -7.09
N LEU A 101 14.04 14.53 -8.30
CA LEU A 101 13.00 15.51 -8.60
C LEU A 101 11.90 14.85 -9.42
N ALA A 102 10.65 15.01 -8.98
CA ALA A 102 9.46 14.69 -9.73
C ALA A 102 9.16 15.89 -10.64
N VAL A 103 9.21 15.68 -11.94
CA VAL A 103 9.02 16.72 -12.95
C VAL A 103 7.91 16.31 -13.89
N CYS A 104 6.91 17.16 -14.07
CA CYS A 104 5.83 16.92 -15.02
C CYS A 104 5.48 18.22 -15.75
N ARG A 105 4.95 18.07 -16.95
CA ARG A 105 4.29 19.16 -17.66
C ARG A 105 2.80 18.87 -17.65
N ASP A 106 2.00 19.75 -17.07
CA ASP A 106 0.54 19.56 -17.06
C ASP A 106 -0.05 19.71 -18.48
N ARG A 107 -1.37 19.51 -18.59
CA ARG A 107 -2.07 19.63 -19.88
C ARG A 107 -2.03 21.04 -20.46
N ASP A 108 -1.92 22.05 -19.62
CA ASP A 108 -1.79 23.46 -20.01
C ASP A 108 -0.35 23.81 -20.44
N GLY A 109 0.57 22.86 -20.35
CA GLY A 109 1.96 23.02 -20.76
C GLY A 109 2.87 23.62 -19.69
N LYS A 110 2.36 23.85 -18.47
CA LYS A 110 3.13 24.38 -17.35
C LYS A 110 3.99 23.26 -16.75
N LEU A 111 5.27 23.57 -16.56
CA LEU A 111 6.22 22.67 -15.92
C LEU A 111 6.09 22.79 -14.40
N HIS A 112 5.99 21.65 -13.72
CA HIS A 112 6.01 21.54 -12.26
C HIS A 112 7.18 20.65 -11.85
N THR A 113 7.85 21.06 -10.78
CA THR A 113 9.04 20.38 -10.25
C THR A 113 8.93 20.34 -8.74
N HIS A 114 9.00 19.14 -8.18
CA HIS A 114 8.96 18.88 -6.74
C HIS A 114 9.99 17.82 -6.35
N SER A 115 10.19 17.62 -5.06
CA SER A 115 10.83 16.42 -4.55
C SER A 115 10.06 15.18 -5.00
N ALA A 116 10.77 14.18 -5.53
CA ALA A 116 10.18 12.89 -5.84
C ALA A 116 9.89 12.05 -4.58
N SER A 117 10.33 12.51 -3.40
CA SER A 117 10.12 11.79 -2.15
C SER A 117 8.71 12.06 -1.61
N CYS A 118 7.89 11.02 -1.55
CA CYS A 118 6.55 11.08 -1.00
C CYS A 118 6.59 11.57 0.46
N SER A 119 5.78 12.59 0.78
CA SER A 119 5.73 13.22 2.10
C SER A 119 5.22 12.33 3.24
N HIS A 120 4.73 11.12 2.94
CA HIS A 120 4.31 10.12 3.94
C HIS A 120 5.53 9.43 4.58
N LEU A 121 6.19 8.54 3.82
CA LEU A 121 7.34 7.74 4.29
C LEU A 121 8.51 7.74 3.29
N GLY A 122 8.52 8.70 2.37
CA GLY A 122 9.65 8.94 1.48
C GLY A 122 9.80 7.97 0.32
N CYS A 123 8.78 7.23 -0.11
CA CYS A 123 8.90 6.46 -1.34
C CYS A 123 8.98 7.37 -2.58
N ILE A 124 9.63 6.92 -3.65
CA ILE A 124 9.67 7.68 -4.91
C ILE A 124 8.30 7.63 -5.59
N VAL A 125 7.77 8.79 -5.96
CA VAL A 125 6.48 8.91 -6.67
C VAL A 125 6.65 8.69 -8.17
N HIS A 126 5.61 8.18 -8.82
CA HIS A 126 5.57 7.91 -10.26
C HIS A 126 4.52 8.79 -10.93
N TRP A 127 4.80 9.26 -12.15
CA TRP A 127 3.83 10.04 -12.91
C TRP A 127 2.78 9.13 -13.54
N ASN A 128 1.51 9.44 -13.32
CA ASN A 128 0.38 8.81 -13.99
C ASN A 128 -0.15 9.75 -15.07
N SER A 129 0.21 9.47 -16.32
CA SER A 129 -0.21 10.28 -17.48
C SER A 129 -1.70 10.16 -17.79
N THR A 130 -2.38 9.12 -17.30
CA THR A 130 -3.83 8.97 -17.52
C THR A 130 -4.62 9.89 -16.60
N GLU A 131 -4.30 9.84 -15.30
CA GLU A 131 -4.98 10.63 -14.26
C GLU A 131 -4.36 12.01 -14.03
N GLN A 132 -3.18 12.28 -14.60
CA GLN A 132 -2.43 13.53 -14.46
C GLN A 132 -2.10 13.84 -12.99
N CYS A 133 -1.53 12.85 -12.31
CA CYS A 133 -1.17 12.92 -10.92
C CYS A 133 0.13 12.14 -10.64
N TRP A 134 0.68 12.33 -9.44
CA TRP A 134 1.78 11.57 -8.91
C TRP A 134 1.28 10.47 -7.98
N ASP A 135 1.56 9.23 -8.30
CA ASP A 135 1.18 8.06 -7.51
C ASP A 135 2.36 7.58 -6.66
N CYS A 136 2.13 7.36 -5.36
CA CYS A 136 3.09 6.73 -4.47
C CYS A 136 2.84 5.21 -4.40
N PRO A 137 3.77 4.37 -4.91
CA PRO A 137 3.55 2.92 -5.03
C PRO A 137 3.55 2.19 -3.68
N CYS A 138 3.98 2.85 -2.60
CA CYS A 138 4.08 2.19 -1.30
C CYS A 138 2.72 2.06 -0.58
N HIS A 139 1.94 3.14 -0.53
CA HIS A 139 0.71 3.19 0.25
C HIS A 139 -0.44 3.92 -0.47
N GLY A 140 -0.26 4.27 -1.74
CA GLY A 140 -1.33 4.84 -2.57
C GLY A 140 -1.60 6.34 -2.35
N SER A 141 -0.67 7.08 -1.74
CA SER A 141 -0.80 8.55 -1.73
C SER A 141 -0.76 9.10 -3.14
N GLN A 142 -1.63 10.05 -3.45
CA GLN A 142 -1.69 10.70 -4.76
C GLN A 142 -1.52 12.21 -4.59
N PHE A 143 -0.80 12.82 -5.53
CA PHE A 143 -0.55 14.26 -5.55
C PHE A 143 -0.91 14.85 -6.91
N ALA A 144 -1.43 16.08 -6.92
CA ALA A 144 -1.68 16.84 -8.12
C ALA A 144 -0.36 17.24 -8.80
N PRO A 145 -0.39 17.73 -10.06
CA PRO A 145 0.82 18.18 -10.77
C PRO A 145 1.61 19.24 -9.98
N ASP A 146 0.90 20.12 -9.26
CA ASP A 146 1.47 21.17 -8.40
C ASP A 146 1.89 20.70 -7.00
N GLY A 147 1.87 19.38 -6.77
CA GLY A 147 2.29 18.73 -5.53
C GLY A 147 1.22 18.69 -4.44
N ALA A 148 0.02 19.27 -4.64
CA ALA A 148 -1.04 19.23 -3.64
C ALA A 148 -1.53 17.79 -3.38
N VAL A 149 -1.91 17.46 -2.15
CA VAL A 149 -2.42 16.11 -1.83
C VAL A 149 -3.80 15.91 -2.43
N LEU A 150 -3.97 14.82 -3.18
CA LEU A 150 -5.26 14.36 -3.69
C LEU A 150 -5.79 13.18 -2.88
N ASN A 151 -4.91 12.24 -2.50
CA ASN A 151 -5.27 11.06 -1.72
C ASN A 151 -4.21 10.75 -0.66
N GLY A 152 -4.68 10.33 0.52
CA GLY A 152 -3.83 9.93 1.65
C GLY A 152 -3.13 8.59 1.43
N PRO A 153 -2.28 8.12 2.36
CA PRO A 153 -2.11 8.61 3.74
C PRO A 153 -1.24 9.87 3.92
N ALA A 154 -0.57 10.38 2.88
CA ALA A 154 0.13 11.66 2.98
C ALA A 154 -0.81 12.80 3.39
N ILE A 155 -0.37 13.66 4.33
CA ILE A 155 -1.13 14.82 4.81
C ILE A 155 -0.49 16.17 4.43
N ARG A 156 0.64 16.14 3.74
CA ARG A 156 1.36 17.31 3.22
C ARG A 156 1.63 17.11 1.73
N GLY A 157 1.63 18.19 0.96
CA GLY A 157 2.01 18.13 -0.45
C GLY A 157 3.48 17.75 -0.65
N LEU A 158 3.86 17.54 -1.90
CA LEU A 158 5.27 17.42 -2.29
C LEU A 158 5.96 18.78 -2.12
N SER A 159 7.18 18.76 -1.60
CA SER A 159 8.02 19.94 -1.35
C SER A 159 8.71 20.43 -2.61
#